data_AF-A0A2K5DR08-F1
#
_entry.id   AF-A0A2K5DR08-F1
#
_cell.length_a   1.000
_cell.length_b   1.000
_cell.length_c   1.000
_cell.angle_alpha   90.00
_cell.angle_beta   90.00
_cell.angle_gamma   90.00
#
_symmetry.space_group_name_H-M   'P 1'
#
loop_
_entity.id
_entity.type
_entity.pdbx_description
1 polymer ?
#
loop_
_entity_poly.entity_id
_entity_poly.type
_entity_poly.pdbx_seq_one_letter_code
_entity_poly.pdbx_strand_id
1 'polypeptide(L)'
;MAEQVLPQALYLSNMRKAVKIRERTPEDIFKPTNGIIHHFKTMHRCTLEMFRTCQFCPQFREIIHKALIDRNIQASLESQKKLNWCREVRKLVALKTNGDGNCLMHATSQYMWGVQDTDLVLRKALFSTLKETDTRNFKFRWQLESLKSQEFVETGLCYDTRNWNDEWDTLIKMASTDTPVARGGLQYNSLEEIHIFVLCNILRRPIIVISGEMAKFGIRFQFCPFESGWNLPASPLIPHCSRL
;
A
#
# COMPACT_ATOMS: atom_id res chain seq x y z
N MET A 1 -8.19 36.16 -6.42
CA MET A 1 -7.77 34.76 -6.34
C MET A 1 -7.11 34.57 -4.98
N ALA A 2 -7.74 33.86 -4.03
CA ALA A 2 -7.11 33.61 -2.74
C ALA A 2 -5.97 32.61 -2.93
N GLU A 3 -4.74 33.05 -2.72
CA GLU A 3 -3.55 32.21 -2.71
C GLU A 3 -3.77 31.06 -1.70
N GLN A 4 -3.50 29.82 -2.09
CA GLN A 4 -3.56 28.68 -1.17
C GLN A 4 -2.41 28.81 -0.16
N VAL A 5 -2.69 29.41 0.99
CA VAL A 5 -1.70 29.63 2.06
C VAL A 5 -1.26 28.33 2.74
N LEU A 6 -2.11 27.29 2.75
CA LEU A 6 -1.79 26.02 3.41
C LEU A 6 -1.07 25.04 2.46
N PRO A 7 -0.01 24.34 2.95
CA PRO A 7 0.64 23.29 2.19
C PRO A 7 -0.32 22.15 1.83
N GLN A 8 -0.09 21.53 0.67
CA GLN A 8 -0.96 20.47 0.14
C GLN A 8 -0.61 19.06 0.65
N ALA A 9 0.41 18.94 1.51
CA ALA A 9 0.82 17.69 2.14
C ALA A 9 1.41 17.96 3.53
N LEU A 10 1.25 17.00 4.45
CA LEU A 10 1.69 17.16 5.84
C LEU A 10 3.21 17.40 5.96
N TYR A 11 4.01 16.66 5.19
CA TYR A 11 5.47 16.75 5.25
C TYR A 11 6.03 18.13 4.84
N LEU A 12 5.28 18.90 4.04
CA LEU A 12 5.66 20.26 3.63
C LEU A 12 5.64 21.26 4.80
N SER A 13 4.97 20.94 5.91
CA SER A 13 4.99 21.80 7.10
C SER A 13 6.37 21.83 7.77
N ASN A 14 7.21 20.82 7.56
CA ASN A 14 8.58 20.76 8.06
C ASN A 14 9.42 19.77 7.24
N MET A 15 10.01 20.26 6.14
CA MET A 15 10.83 19.45 5.23
C MET A 15 12.05 18.84 5.92
N ARG A 16 12.67 19.52 6.89
CA ARG A 16 13.83 18.99 7.63
C ARG A 16 13.44 17.76 8.45
N LYS A 17 12.28 17.79 9.11
CA LYS A 17 11.74 16.62 9.83
C LYS A 17 11.39 15.49 8.86
N ALA A 18 10.80 15.81 7.72
CA ALA A 18 10.46 14.83 6.70
C ALA A 18 11.70 14.10 6.13
N VAL A 19 12.78 14.84 5.85
CA VAL A 19 14.09 14.27 5.45
C VAL A 19 14.61 13.31 6.53
N LYS A 20 14.66 13.76 7.79
CA LYS A 20 15.14 12.91 8.90
C LYS A 20 14.35 11.62 9.06
N ILE A 21 13.04 11.66 8.83
CA ILE A 21 12.20 10.46 8.85
C ILE A 21 12.61 9.52 7.71
N ARG A 22 12.72 10.02 6.47
CA ARG A 22 13.08 9.21 5.31
C ARG A 22 14.50 8.61 5.40
N GLU A 23 15.45 9.34 5.99
CA GLU A 23 16.81 8.85 6.25
C GLU A 23 16.85 7.70 7.25
N ARG A 24 15.95 7.69 8.23
CA ARG A 24 15.85 6.61 9.23
C ARG A 24 15.18 5.35 8.68
N THR A 25 14.29 5.49 7.70
CA THR A 25 13.54 4.37 7.10
C THR A 25 14.44 3.23 6.60
N PRO A 26 15.48 3.45 5.77
CA PRO A 26 16.34 2.37 5.31
C PRO A 26 17.18 1.74 6.43
N GLU A 27 17.57 2.51 7.45
CA GLU A 27 18.33 2.00 8.61
C GLU A 27 17.50 1.04 9.48
N ASP A 28 16.18 1.20 9.49
CA ASP A 28 15.25 0.35 10.22
C ASP A 28 14.95 -0.97 9.50
N ILE A 29 15.34 -1.14 8.25
CA ILE A 29 15.19 -2.42 7.53
C ILE A 29 16.25 -3.41 8.01
N PHE A 30 15.80 -4.58 8.45
CA PHE A 30 16.66 -5.73 8.73
C PHE A 30 16.61 -6.71 7.56
N LYS A 31 17.79 -7.14 7.12
CA LYS A 31 17.98 -8.16 6.07
C LYS A 31 18.56 -9.43 6.69
N PRO A 32 17.73 -10.42 7.04
CA PRO A 32 18.20 -11.68 7.62
C PRO A 32 19.03 -12.49 6.62
N THR A 33 20.02 -13.24 7.11
CA THR A 33 20.82 -14.17 6.28
C THR A 33 20.20 -15.57 6.15
N ASN A 34 19.13 -15.85 6.89
CA ASN A 34 18.48 -17.16 6.99
C ASN A 34 17.31 -17.34 6.01
N GLY A 35 17.21 -16.49 4.98
CA GLY A 35 16.15 -16.57 3.97
C GLY A 35 14.80 -15.97 4.39
N ILE A 36 14.68 -15.43 5.61
CA ILE A 36 13.50 -14.65 6.02
C ILE A 36 13.46 -13.34 5.22
N ILE A 37 12.26 -12.95 4.78
CA ILE A 37 11.99 -11.69 4.10
C ILE A 37 12.56 -10.48 4.86
N HIS A 38 13.09 -9.52 4.11
CA HIS A 38 13.51 -8.23 4.65
C HIS A 38 12.31 -7.55 5.33
N HIS A 39 12.52 -6.97 6.51
CA HIS A 39 11.43 -6.38 7.27
C HIS A 39 11.88 -5.22 8.16
N PHE A 40 10.94 -4.38 8.57
CA PHE A 40 11.20 -3.27 9.47
C PHE A 40 11.35 -3.74 10.92
N LYS A 41 12.34 -3.20 11.63
CA LYS A 41 12.60 -3.53 13.05
C LYS A 41 11.56 -2.86 13.95
N THR A 42 11.28 -1.57 13.73
CA THR A 42 10.48 -0.76 14.68
C THR A 42 9.51 0.21 14.02
N MET A 43 9.87 0.81 12.89
CA MET A 43 9.11 1.91 12.28
C MET A 43 7.74 1.48 11.73
N HIS A 44 7.55 0.19 11.44
CA HIS A 44 6.26 -0.36 11.03
C HIS A 44 5.13 -0.23 12.09
N ARG A 45 5.48 0.05 13.35
CA ARG A 45 4.53 0.22 14.47
C ARG A 45 3.94 1.63 14.56
N CYS A 46 4.52 2.61 13.86
CA CYS A 46 4.03 3.99 13.89
C CYS A 46 2.70 4.12 13.15
N THR A 47 1.81 4.99 13.64
CA THR A 47 0.52 5.27 13.01
C THR A 47 0.27 6.77 13.08
N LEU A 48 -0.09 7.37 11.95
CA LEU A 48 -0.48 8.77 11.87
C LEU A 48 -1.99 8.90 12.06
N GLU A 49 -2.39 9.77 12.98
CA GLU A 49 -3.76 10.25 13.11
C GLU A 49 -3.85 11.70 12.66
N MET A 50 -4.88 12.02 11.87
CA MET A 50 -5.13 13.39 11.45
C MET A 50 -5.63 14.23 12.64
N PHE A 51 -5.13 15.47 12.75
CA PHE A 51 -5.56 16.38 13.82
C PHE A 51 -7.04 16.76 13.66
N ARG A 52 -7.71 17.05 14.79
CA ARG A 52 -9.12 17.48 14.79
C ARG A 52 -9.27 18.77 14.00
N THR A 53 -10.37 18.90 13.26
CA THR A 53 -10.70 20.12 12.50
C THR A 53 -11.98 20.81 12.99
N CYS A 54 -12.75 20.17 13.87
CA CYS A 54 -14.05 20.66 14.34
C CYS A 54 -13.97 21.96 15.15
N GLN A 55 -12.81 22.29 15.72
CA GLN A 55 -12.58 23.51 16.48
C GLN A 55 -12.50 24.78 15.62
N PHE A 56 -12.25 24.64 14.31
CA PHE A 56 -12.18 25.78 13.40
C PHE A 56 -13.57 26.17 12.86
N CYS A 57 -13.73 27.40 12.36
CA CYS A 57 -14.96 27.79 11.67
C CYS A 57 -15.15 27.02 10.36
N PRO A 58 -16.39 26.84 9.85
CA PRO A 58 -16.66 26.07 8.64
C PRO A 58 -15.83 26.52 7.42
N GLN A 59 -15.65 27.82 7.23
CA GLN A 59 -14.87 28.38 6.12
C GLN A 59 -13.40 27.95 6.17
N PHE A 60 -12.80 27.93 7.37
CA PHE A 60 -11.40 27.51 7.52
C PHE A 60 -11.23 25.99 7.45
N ARG A 61 -12.22 25.21 7.93
CA ARG A 61 -12.23 23.75 7.74
C ARG A 61 -12.19 23.38 6.27
N GLU A 62 -12.96 24.08 5.43
CA GLU A 62 -12.92 23.88 3.98
C GLU A 62 -11.53 24.14 3.40
N ILE A 63 -10.83 25.17 3.86
CA ILE A 63 -9.45 25.45 3.40
C ILE A 63 -8.51 24.30 3.78
N ILE A 64 -8.57 23.80 5.02
CA ILE A 64 -7.76 22.64 5.47
C ILE A 64 -8.10 21.39 4.63
N HIS A 65 -9.39 21.08 4.48
CA HIS A 65 -9.84 19.90 3.74
C HIS A 65 -9.47 19.99 2.27
N LYS A 66 -9.56 21.19 1.66
CA LYS A 66 -9.13 21.41 0.28
C LYS A 66 -7.62 21.23 0.13
N ALA A 67 -6.84 21.57 1.14
CA ALA A 67 -5.40 21.44 1.10
C ALA A 67 -4.94 19.98 1.23
N LEU A 68 -5.45 19.25 2.23
CA LEU A 68 -4.87 17.97 2.66
C LEU A 68 -5.66 16.72 2.28
N ILE A 69 -6.97 16.84 2.07
CA ILE A 69 -7.85 15.69 1.82
C ILE A 69 -8.07 15.53 0.31
N ASP A 70 -7.99 14.30 -0.19
CA ASP A 70 -8.47 13.95 -1.51
C ASP A 70 -9.99 13.86 -1.49
N ARG A 71 -10.63 14.97 -1.85
CA ARG A 71 -12.10 15.10 -1.84
C ARG A 71 -12.77 14.17 -2.85
N ASN A 72 -12.10 13.83 -3.95
CA ASN A 72 -12.68 12.99 -4.99
C ASN A 72 -12.79 11.55 -4.51
N ILE A 73 -11.69 11.00 -3.97
CA ILE A 73 -11.68 9.65 -3.38
C ILE A 73 -12.59 9.60 -2.17
N GLN A 74 -12.52 10.60 -1.28
CA GLN A 74 -13.36 10.67 -0.08
C GLN A 74 -14.86 10.61 -0.45
N ALA A 75 -15.31 11.51 -1.33
CA ALA A 75 -16.72 11.59 -1.71
C ALA A 75 -17.20 10.33 -2.45
N SER A 76 -16.36 9.79 -3.35
CA SER A 76 -16.68 8.56 -4.08
C SER A 76 -16.89 7.36 -3.14
N LEU A 77 -15.99 7.13 -2.19
CA LEU A 77 -16.10 6.00 -1.25
C LEU A 77 -17.23 6.18 -0.23
N GLU A 78 -17.46 7.41 0.25
CA GLU A 78 -18.56 7.71 1.18
C GLU A 78 -19.93 7.58 0.51
N SER A 79 -20.09 8.10 -0.71
CA SER A 79 -21.34 7.98 -1.49
C SER A 79 -21.71 6.52 -1.80
N GLN A 80 -20.72 5.66 -2.01
CA GLN A 80 -20.90 4.22 -2.21
C GLN A 80 -21.07 3.44 -0.89
N LYS A 81 -21.14 4.12 0.26
CA LYS A 81 -21.21 3.52 1.61
C LYS A 81 -20.08 2.52 1.89
N LYS A 82 -18.91 2.68 1.25
CA LYS A 82 -17.71 1.87 1.51
C LYS A 82 -16.85 2.48 2.60
N LEU A 83 -16.79 3.80 2.68
CA LEU A 83 -16.08 4.56 3.70
C LEU A 83 -17.05 5.29 4.64
N ASN A 84 -16.73 5.33 5.94
CA ASN A 84 -17.47 6.08 6.98
C ASN A 84 -18.98 5.78 7.05
N TRP A 85 -19.42 4.60 6.62
CA TRP A 85 -20.84 4.20 6.64
C TRP A 85 -21.33 3.82 8.05
N CYS A 86 -20.45 3.26 8.89
CA CYS A 86 -20.77 2.89 10.26
C CYS A 86 -20.63 4.11 11.19
N ARG A 87 -21.73 4.47 11.87
CA ARG A 87 -21.80 5.66 12.75
C ARG A 87 -21.14 5.46 14.11
N GLU A 88 -20.89 4.20 14.49
CA GLU A 88 -20.33 3.83 15.80
C GLU A 88 -18.80 3.97 15.84
N VAL A 89 -18.15 4.06 14.68
CA VAL A 89 -16.68 4.14 14.57
C VAL A 89 -16.22 5.54 14.18
N ARG A 90 -14.95 5.84 14.49
CA ARG A 90 -14.33 7.12 14.11
C ARG A 90 -14.24 7.24 12.58
N LYS A 91 -14.44 8.46 12.08
CA LYS A 91 -14.29 8.76 10.66
C LYS A 91 -12.84 8.68 10.21
N LEU A 92 -12.61 8.10 9.05
CA LEU A 92 -11.35 8.13 8.32
C LEU A 92 -11.39 9.22 7.24
N VAL A 93 -10.22 9.77 6.91
CA VAL A 93 -10.05 10.76 5.85
C VAL A 93 -8.94 10.32 4.89
N ALA A 94 -9.17 10.48 3.60
CA ALA A 94 -8.19 10.18 2.56
C ALA A 94 -7.23 11.36 2.37
N LEU A 95 -5.97 11.19 2.76
CA LEU A 95 -4.93 12.21 2.49
C LEU A 95 -4.53 12.19 1.02
N LYS A 96 -4.22 13.37 0.47
CA LYS A 96 -3.69 13.49 -0.89
C LYS A 96 -2.38 12.72 -1.04
N THR A 97 -2.25 12.01 -2.16
CA THR A 97 -1.11 11.16 -2.49
C THR A 97 -0.65 11.45 -3.90
N ASN A 98 0.66 11.42 -4.16
CA ASN A 98 1.17 11.62 -5.51
C ASN A 98 0.75 10.45 -6.42
N GLY A 99 0.33 10.76 -7.64
CA GLY A 99 -0.09 9.80 -8.65
C GLY A 99 0.99 9.57 -9.70
N ASP A 100 2.22 9.22 -9.28
CA ASP A 100 3.37 8.99 -10.16
C ASP A 100 3.60 7.51 -10.52
N GLY A 101 2.68 6.63 -10.09
CA GLY A 101 2.79 5.17 -10.19
C GLY A 101 3.36 4.50 -8.94
N ASN A 102 3.83 5.25 -7.94
CA ASN A 102 4.29 4.74 -6.65
C ASN A 102 3.30 5.01 -5.49
N CYS A 103 2.03 5.32 -5.83
CA CYS A 103 1.01 5.75 -4.88
C CYS A 103 0.74 4.73 -3.74
N LEU A 104 0.87 3.42 -3.99
CA LEU A 104 0.77 2.39 -2.94
C LEU A 104 1.80 2.61 -1.83
N MET A 105 3.05 2.85 -2.21
CA MET A 105 4.14 3.09 -1.26
C MET A 105 4.00 4.45 -0.59
N HIS A 106 3.57 5.47 -1.34
CA HIS A 106 3.29 6.78 -0.79
C HIS A 106 2.17 6.76 0.26
N ALA A 107 1.03 6.12 -0.02
CA ALA A 107 -0.07 6.01 0.92
C ALA A 107 0.32 5.22 2.18
N THR A 108 1.06 4.13 2.01
CA THR A 108 1.53 3.29 3.11
C THR A 108 2.54 4.04 4.01
N SER A 109 3.50 4.73 3.40
CA SER A 109 4.47 5.59 4.10
C SER A 109 3.79 6.75 4.83
N GLN A 110 2.79 7.39 4.20
CA GLN A 110 2.03 8.48 4.82
C GLN A 110 1.25 8.00 6.03
N TYR A 111 0.61 6.83 5.95
CA TYR A 111 -0.16 6.26 7.05
C TYR A 111 0.70 5.97 8.28
N MET A 112 1.94 5.50 8.10
CA MET A 112 2.82 5.20 9.22
C MET A 112 3.62 6.41 9.71
N TRP A 113 4.09 7.25 8.80
CA TRP A 113 5.16 8.23 9.07
C TRP A 113 4.87 9.65 8.61
N GLY A 114 3.75 9.89 7.93
CA GLY A 114 3.37 11.22 7.43
C GLY A 114 4.23 11.79 6.31
N VAL A 115 5.07 10.96 5.70
CA VAL A 115 5.91 11.29 4.53
C VAL A 115 5.57 10.37 3.36
N GLN A 116 5.86 10.81 2.13
CA GLN A 116 5.73 9.94 0.96
C GLN A 116 7.02 9.14 0.72
N ASP A 117 6.91 8.00 0.02
CA ASP A 117 8.06 7.17 -0.40
C ASP A 117 8.82 7.77 -1.59
N THR A 118 9.28 9.02 -1.46
CA THR A 118 9.99 9.74 -2.53
C THR A 118 11.41 9.22 -2.78
N ASP A 119 12.03 8.63 -1.75
CA ASP A 119 13.40 8.08 -1.84
C ASP A 119 13.36 6.60 -2.29
N LEU A 120 12.16 6.10 -2.58
CA LEU A 120 11.84 4.76 -3.09
C LEU A 120 12.29 3.63 -2.15
N VAL A 121 12.30 3.87 -0.84
CA VAL A 121 12.78 2.89 0.15
C VAL A 121 11.84 1.69 0.20
N LEU A 122 10.52 1.93 0.28
CA LEU A 122 9.53 0.86 0.29
C LEU A 122 9.47 0.18 -1.08
N ARG A 123 9.49 0.96 -2.18
CA ARG A 123 9.50 0.42 -3.55
C ARG A 123 10.69 -0.50 -3.81
N LYS A 124 11.90 -0.08 -3.43
CA LYS A 124 13.13 -0.90 -3.55
C LYS A 124 13.10 -2.11 -2.64
N ALA A 125 12.57 -2.01 -1.42
CA ALA A 125 12.43 -3.15 -0.52
C ALA A 125 11.48 -4.23 -1.09
N LEU A 126 10.36 -3.81 -1.69
CA LEU A 126 9.44 -4.69 -2.42
C LEU A 126 10.15 -5.38 -3.58
N PHE A 127 10.81 -4.62 -4.45
CA PHE A 127 11.49 -5.16 -5.61
C PHE A 127 12.63 -6.13 -5.23
N SER A 128 13.49 -5.74 -4.27
CA SER A 128 14.57 -6.60 -3.74
C SER A 128 14.01 -7.89 -3.16
N THR A 129 12.89 -7.85 -2.43
CA THR A 129 12.21 -9.07 -1.96
C THR A 129 11.81 -9.97 -3.14
N LEU A 130 11.12 -9.42 -4.13
CA LEU A 130 10.63 -10.18 -5.28
C LEU A 130 11.75 -10.73 -6.18
N LYS A 131 12.90 -10.04 -6.23
CA LYS A 131 14.01 -10.37 -7.12
C LYS A 131 15.09 -11.24 -6.48
N GLU A 132 15.37 -11.03 -5.21
CA GLU A 132 16.55 -11.58 -4.52
C GLU A 132 16.21 -12.70 -3.52
N THR A 133 14.93 -12.89 -3.19
CA THR A 133 14.49 -13.90 -2.20
C THR A 133 13.63 -15.00 -2.82
N ASP A 134 13.44 -16.09 -2.08
CA ASP A 134 12.56 -17.18 -2.50
C ASP A 134 11.09 -16.74 -2.51
N THR A 135 10.51 -16.65 -3.70
CA THR A 135 9.15 -16.16 -3.92
C THR A 135 8.13 -17.26 -4.24
N ARG A 136 8.50 -18.54 -4.13
CA ARG A 136 7.62 -19.68 -4.47
C ARG A 136 6.26 -19.63 -3.75
N ASN A 137 6.26 -19.26 -2.46
CA ASN A 137 5.02 -19.14 -1.68
C ASN A 137 4.15 -17.95 -2.13
N PHE A 138 4.76 -16.84 -2.51
CA PHE A 138 4.02 -15.69 -3.05
C PHE A 138 3.40 -16.03 -4.40
N LYS A 139 4.19 -16.65 -5.29
CA LYS A 139 3.73 -17.12 -6.59
C LYS A 139 2.60 -18.13 -6.46
N PHE A 140 2.72 -19.12 -5.58
CA PHE A 140 1.68 -20.12 -5.35
C PHE A 140 0.36 -19.48 -4.89
N ARG A 141 0.41 -18.56 -3.93
CA ARG A 141 -0.79 -17.85 -3.43
C ARG A 141 -1.41 -16.96 -4.50
N TRP A 142 -0.58 -16.28 -5.29
CA TRP A 142 -1.04 -15.50 -6.42
C TRP A 142 -1.73 -16.38 -7.46
N GLN A 143 -1.13 -17.49 -7.89
CA GLN A 143 -1.73 -18.44 -8.83
C GLN A 143 -3.09 -18.95 -8.36
N LEU A 144 -3.17 -19.36 -7.08
CA LEU A 144 -4.43 -19.82 -6.48
C LEU A 144 -5.52 -18.76 -6.48
N GLU A 145 -5.17 -17.48 -6.29
CA GLU A 145 -6.16 -16.41 -6.39
C GLU A 145 -6.52 -16.11 -7.84
N SER A 146 -5.55 -16.02 -8.74
CA SER A 146 -5.77 -15.76 -10.17
C SER A 146 -6.73 -16.79 -10.78
N LEU A 147 -6.60 -18.06 -10.40
CA LEU A 147 -7.51 -19.13 -10.82
C LEU A 147 -8.95 -18.99 -10.30
N LYS A 148 -9.16 -18.29 -9.18
CA LYS A 148 -10.50 -18.01 -8.64
C LYS A 148 -11.15 -16.77 -9.25
N SER A 149 -10.35 -15.92 -9.91
CA SER A 149 -10.87 -14.73 -10.57
C SER A 149 -11.91 -15.13 -11.62
N GLN A 150 -13.01 -14.36 -11.70
CA GLN A 150 -14.10 -14.64 -12.64
C GLN A 150 -13.61 -14.71 -14.09
N GLU A 151 -12.55 -13.97 -14.43
CA GLU A 151 -11.99 -13.96 -15.78
C GLU A 151 -11.43 -15.33 -16.19
N PHE A 152 -10.68 -16.02 -15.35
CA PHE A 152 -10.17 -17.36 -15.68
C PHE A 152 -11.29 -18.38 -15.85
N VAL A 153 -12.31 -18.30 -15.00
CA VAL A 153 -13.45 -19.23 -15.02
C VAL A 153 -14.34 -18.97 -16.24
N GLU A 154 -14.61 -17.71 -16.59
CA GLU A 154 -15.49 -17.33 -17.70
C GLU A 154 -14.82 -17.48 -19.07
N THR A 155 -13.50 -17.28 -19.17
CA THR A 155 -12.77 -17.33 -20.45
C THR A 155 -12.28 -18.73 -20.82
N GLY A 156 -12.31 -19.70 -19.89
CA GLY A 156 -11.76 -21.04 -20.11
C GLY A 156 -10.25 -21.05 -20.34
N LEU A 157 -9.55 -20.01 -19.87
CA LEU A 157 -8.12 -19.82 -20.08
C LEU A 157 -7.32 -20.86 -19.29
N CYS A 158 -6.55 -21.69 -19.99
CA CYS A 158 -5.65 -22.67 -19.40
C CYS A 158 -4.21 -22.18 -19.53
N TYR A 159 -3.62 -21.72 -18.43
CA TYR A 159 -2.21 -21.36 -18.40
C TYR A 159 -1.34 -22.59 -18.19
N ASP A 160 -0.31 -22.71 -19.05
CA ASP A 160 0.77 -23.64 -18.83
C ASP A 160 1.83 -23.07 -17.86
N THR A 161 2.83 -23.88 -17.53
CA THR A 161 3.92 -23.47 -16.63
C THR A 161 4.68 -22.24 -17.15
N ARG A 162 4.79 -22.07 -18.46
CA ARG A 162 5.51 -20.95 -19.07
C ARG A 162 4.71 -19.66 -18.94
N ASN A 163 3.41 -19.69 -19.20
CA ASN A 163 2.54 -18.52 -18.99
C ASN A 163 2.63 -18.01 -17.54
N TRP A 164 2.58 -18.92 -16.56
CA TRP A 164 2.73 -18.55 -15.16
C TRP A 164 4.10 -18.00 -14.79
N ASN A 165 5.16 -18.41 -15.49
CA ASN A 165 6.51 -17.86 -15.30
C ASN A 165 6.60 -16.46 -15.90
N ASP A 166 6.14 -16.28 -17.13
CA ASP A 166 6.21 -15.01 -17.85
C ASP A 166 5.38 -13.91 -17.15
N GLU A 167 4.18 -14.24 -16.66
CA GLU A 167 3.35 -13.31 -15.89
C GLU A 167 3.98 -12.98 -14.52
N TRP A 168 4.56 -13.98 -13.84
CA TRP A 168 5.27 -13.74 -12.59
C TRP A 168 6.48 -12.80 -12.78
N ASP A 169 7.25 -13.01 -13.85
CA ASP A 169 8.39 -12.15 -14.19
C ASP A 169 7.94 -10.73 -14.55
N THR A 170 6.76 -10.60 -15.16
CA THR A 170 6.13 -9.30 -15.44
C THR A 170 5.78 -8.58 -14.14
N LEU A 171 5.17 -9.26 -13.16
CA LEU A 171 4.89 -8.71 -11.83
C LEU A 171 6.17 -8.26 -11.12
N ILE A 172 7.23 -9.07 -11.15
CA ILE A 172 8.54 -8.67 -10.59
C ILE A 172 9.05 -7.39 -11.28
N LYS A 173 8.97 -7.31 -12.61
CA LYS A 173 9.39 -6.14 -13.38
C LYS A 173 8.55 -4.91 -13.06
N MET A 174 7.25 -5.06 -12.83
CA MET A 174 6.39 -3.95 -12.40
C MET A 174 6.84 -3.36 -11.06
N ALA A 175 7.35 -4.16 -10.13
CA ALA A 175 7.89 -3.67 -8.87
C ALA A 175 9.20 -2.86 -9.01
N SER A 176 9.90 -2.91 -10.14
CA SER A 176 11.15 -2.16 -10.34
C SER A 176 10.95 -0.64 -10.29
N THR A 177 12.06 0.10 -10.19
CA THR A 177 12.08 1.57 -10.25
C THR A 177 12.36 2.09 -11.66
N ASP A 178 12.30 1.22 -12.68
CA ASP A 178 12.54 1.62 -14.06
C ASP A 178 11.38 2.44 -14.58
N THR A 179 11.69 3.49 -15.34
CA THR A 179 10.68 4.32 -16.00
C THR A 179 9.96 3.50 -17.08
N PRO A 180 8.61 3.44 -17.08
CA PRO A 180 7.87 2.73 -18.11
C PRO A 180 8.16 3.33 -19.49
N VAL A 181 8.80 2.55 -20.37
CA VAL A 181 9.18 3.00 -21.72
C VAL A 181 7.95 3.27 -22.61
N ALA A 182 6.78 2.72 -22.27
CA ALA A 182 5.64 2.65 -23.20
C ALA A 182 4.23 2.79 -22.60
N ARG A 183 4.04 3.06 -21.30
CA ARG A 183 2.69 3.03 -20.70
C ARG A 183 2.38 4.24 -19.82
N GLY A 184 1.49 5.11 -20.31
CA GLY A 184 0.65 5.97 -19.47
C GLY A 184 1.25 7.26 -18.91
N GLY A 185 2.49 7.62 -19.27
CA GLY A 185 3.11 8.88 -18.83
C GLY A 185 3.43 8.97 -17.32
N LEU A 186 3.28 7.87 -16.58
CA LEU A 186 3.64 7.77 -15.17
C LEU A 186 5.15 7.52 -15.01
N GLN A 187 5.72 7.99 -13.91
CA GLN A 187 7.15 7.82 -13.62
C GLN A 187 7.50 6.37 -13.28
N TYR A 188 6.58 5.63 -12.65
CA TYR A 188 6.75 4.24 -12.24
C TYR A 188 5.56 3.38 -12.70
N ASN A 189 5.76 2.07 -12.81
CA ASN A 189 4.65 1.14 -13.05
C ASN A 189 3.72 1.09 -11.85
N SER A 190 2.41 1.11 -12.10
CA SER A 190 1.39 0.81 -11.09
C SER A 190 1.57 -0.60 -10.53
N LEU A 191 1.15 -0.80 -9.30
CA LEU A 191 1.29 -2.06 -8.58
C LEU A 191 -0.08 -2.70 -8.32
N GLU A 192 -0.11 -4.01 -8.37
CA GLU A 192 -1.28 -4.88 -8.15
C GLU A 192 -1.30 -5.52 -6.75
N GLU A 193 -2.31 -6.33 -6.47
CA GLU A 193 -2.65 -6.84 -5.14
C GLU A 193 -1.60 -7.78 -4.54
N ILE A 194 -0.89 -8.53 -5.39
CA ILE A 194 0.25 -9.34 -4.94
C ILE A 194 1.36 -8.47 -4.33
N HIS A 195 1.56 -7.26 -4.82
CA HIS A 195 2.54 -6.33 -4.26
C HIS A 195 2.10 -5.81 -2.89
N ILE A 196 0.80 -5.60 -2.69
CA ILE A 196 0.23 -5.26 -1.38
C ILE A 196 0.48 -6.40 -0.40
N PHE A 197 0.30 -7.65 -0.85
CA PHE A 197 0.54 -8.83 -0.02
C PHE A 197 2.01 -9.01 0.35
N VAL A 198 2.95 -8.78 -0.58
CA VAL A 198 4.38 -8.82 -0.25
C VAL A 198 4.74 -7.67 0.68
N LEU A 199 4.23 -6.45 0.42
CA LEU A 199 4.46 -5.27 1.24
C LEU A 199 3.99 -5.47 2.70
N CYS A 200 2.82 -6.07 2.92
CA CYS A 200 2.33 -6.31 4.27
C CYS A 200 3.22 -7.32 5.06
N ASN A 201 3.87 -8.26 4.36
CA ASN A 201 4.87 -9.16 4.95
C ASN A 201 6.18 -8.43 5.26
N ILE A 202 6.65 -7.52 4.40
CA ILE A 202 7.81 -6.64 4.68
C ILE A 202 7.55 -5.76 5.92
N LEU A 203 6.34 -5.21 6.02
CA LEU A 203 5.94 -4.37 7.14
C LEU A 203 5.57 -5.16 8.39
N ARG A 204 5.35 -6.48 8.28
CA ARG A 204 4.77 -7.31 9.35
C ARG A 204 3.52 -6.65 9.95
N ARG A 205 2.70 -6.07 9.08
CA ARG A 205 1.53 -5.28 9.45
C ARG A 205 0.45 -5.47 8.40
N PRO A 206 -0.77 -5.89 8.80
CA PRO A 206 -1.89 -6.01 7.87
C PRO A 206 -2.21 -4.69 7.17
N ILE A 207 -2.52 -4.76 5.88
CA ILE A 207 -2.99 -3.63 5.08
C ILE A 207 -4.45 -3.89 4.71
N ILE A 208 -5.34 -2.95 5.05
CA ILE A 208 -6.75 -3.00 4.69
C ILE A 208 -6.99 -1.98 3.59
N VAL A 209 -7.46 -2.43 2.44
CA VAL A 209 -7.79 -1.58 1.29
C VAL A 209 -9.30 -1.37 1.25
N ILE A 210 -9.72 -0.10 1.20
CA ILE A 210 -11.13 0.27 1.00
C ILE A 210 -11.23 0.83 -0.42
N SER A 211 -11.95 0.14 -1.29
CA SER A 211 -12.15 0.51 -2.69
C SER A 211 -13.64 0.60 -3.04
N GLY A 212 -13.94 1.36 -4.11
CA GLY A 212 -15.27 1.44 -4.69
C GLY A 212 -15.52 0.32 -5.70
N GLU A 213 -16.79 0.11 -6.06
CA GLU A 213 -17.20 -0.85 -7.11
C GLU A 213 -17.04 -0.21 -8.50
N MET A 214 -15.80 0.01 -8.92
CA MET A 214 -15.47 0.31 -10.32
C MET A 214 -14.21 -0.50 -10.66
N ALA A 215 -14.42 -1.50 -11.54
CA ALA A 215 -13.61 -2.69 -11.80
C ALA A 215 -13.76 -3.80 -10.74
N LYS A 216 -14.11 -5.00 -11.19
CA LYS A 216 -14.45 -6.21 -10.43
C LYS A 216 -13.27 -6.79 -9.61
N PHE A 217 -12.70 -6.01 -8.70
CA PHE A 217 -11.64 -6.46 -7.78
C PHE A 217 -12.08 -6.30 -6.32
N GLY A 218 -13.27 -6.84 -6.02
CA GLY A 218 -13.80 -6.95 -4.66
C GLY A 218 -13.01 -7.99 -3.88
N ILE A 219 -11.90 -7.58 -3.26
CA ILE A 219 -11.01 -8.50 -2.59
C ILE A 219 -11.28 -8.54 -1.08
N ARG A 220 -11.71 -9.73 -0.62
CA ARG A 220 -11.70 -10.15 0.79
C ARG A 220 -10.41 -10.94 1.04
N PHE A 221 -9.32 -10.27 1.38
CA PHE A 221 -8.16 -10.97 1.94
C PHE A 221 -8.08 -10.77 3.45
N GLN A 222 -8.20 -11.87 4.18
CA GLN A 222 -7.74 -11.97 5.54
C GLN A 222 -6.23 -12.23 5.49
N PHE A 223 -5.43 -11.17 5.51
CA PHE A 223 -3.98 -11.28 5.42
C PHE A 223 -3.38 -11.77 6.74
N CYS A 224 -2.87 -13.01 6.75
CA CYS A 224 -2.01 -13.52 7.81
C CYS A 224 -0.53 -13.40 7.36
N PRO A 225 0.31 -12.62 8.06
CA PRO A 225 1.75 -12.65 7.87
C PRO A 225 2.36 -14.05 8.07
N PHE A 226 3.49 -14.34 7.44
CA PHE A 226 4.14 -15.64 7.54
C PHE A 226 4.83 -15.84 8.90
N GLU A 227 4.64 -17.01 9.50
CA GLU A 227 5.68 -17.67 10.30
C GLU A 227 5.94 -19.07 9.73
N SER A 228 7.23 -19.41 9.68
CA SER A 228 7.84 -20.72 9.43
C SER A 228 6.86 -21.86 9.09
N GLY A 229 6.58 -21.96 7.79
CA GLY A 229 6.38 -23.19 7.04
C GLY A 229 5.45 -24.23 7.63
N TRP A 230 4.13 -24.03 7.58
CA TRP A 230 3.15 -25.12 7.57
C TRP A 230 1.92 -24.74 6.73
N ASN A 231 1.42 -25.71 5.95
CA ASN A 231 0.06 -25.70 5.40
C ASN A 231 -0.95 -25.77 6.56
N LEU A 232 -2.02 -24.96 6.53
CA LEU A 232 -3.42 -25.32 6.86
C LEU A 232 -4.31 -24.06 7.10
N PRO A 233 -5.66 -24.20 6.98
CA PRO A 233 -6.62 -23.11 6.98
C PRO A 233 -6.77 -22.50 8.37
N ALA A 234 -7.10 -21.21 8.40
CA ALA A 234 -7.49 -20.45 9.59
C ALA A 234 -6.66 -20.78 10.86
N SER A 235 -5.50 -20.15 11.03
CA SER A 235 -4.71 -20.27 12.26
C SER A 235 -4.47 -18.92 12.94
N PRO A 236 -4.37 -18.92 14.28
CA PRO A 236 -4.55 -17.75 15.11
C PRO A 236 -3.27 -16.90 15.23
N LEU A 237 -3.44 -15.58 15.29
CA LEU A 237 -2.61 -14.62 16.02
C LEU A 237 -1.07 -14.78 15.89
N ILE A 238 -0.47 -14.07 14.92
CA ILE A 238 0.99 -14.02 14.73
C ILE A 238 1.62 -13.02 15.74
N PRO A 239 2.46 -13.46 16.69
CA PRO A 239 3.01 -12.63 17.76
C PRO A 239 4.01 -11.56 17.27
N HIS A 240 4.62 -11.75 16.09
CA HIS A 240 5.63 -10.84 15.55
C HIS A 240 5.10 -9.71 14.66
N CYS A 241 3.78 -9.52 14.58
CA CYS A 241 3.16 -8.51 13.72
C CYS A 241 2.44 -7.39 14.49
N SER A 242 2.53 -6.18 13.94
CA SER A 242 1.79 -5.03 14.45
C SER A 242 0.29 -5.28 14.30
N ARG A 243 -0.45 -5.12 15.41
CA ARG A 243 -1.91 -5.15 15.42
C ARG A 243 -2.43 -3.72 15.20
N LEU A 244 -3.47 -3.58 14.38
CA LEU A 244 -4.21 -2.33 14.23
C LEU A 244 -5.06 -2.06 15.48
#